data_AF-A0A967HL76-F1
#
_entry.id   AF-A0A967HL76-F1
#
_cell.length_a   1.000
_cell.length_b   1.000
_cell.length_c   1.000
_cell.angle_alpha   90.00
_cell.angle_beta   90.00
_cell.angle_gamma   90.00
#
_symmetry.space_group_name_H-M   'P 1'
#
loop_
_entity.id
_entity.type
_entity.pdbx_description
1 polymer ?
#
loop_
_entity_poly.entity_id
_entity_poly.type
_entity_poly.pdbx_seq_one_letter_code
_entity_poly.pdbx_strand_id
1 'polypeptide(L)'
;AGHDRFPRDLVARYFTPTARSMGLDIDGLMDLGREHPGEDEPLTMTVLAARMAGQINGVSALHGAVSREMWQDLWPDRDVEDVPIGHVTNGVHLPSWVHPEIAAELGVDLDRLGQEGVPSPDPERLWRLRAERRAALVDYVRERTGATLDPDALTIAFARRFATYKRATLLFRDLDRLARLLGDPDRPVQLLFAGKAHPRDQGGKALIRQIVQVSREDRFRDRVVFLPGYGIDVARELVQGADVWLNNPRRPMEASGTSGMKAAANGVLNVSILDGWWDEAWHAAERRDAPIGWVIGDGAPPATPDAADRADFEALHAVLENEVVPTFYDRDQDGIPREWTRRMVASIRQVAPVFNTHRMVAEYVERYRRAAEPAGAGTTA
;
A
#
# COMPACT_ATOMS: atom_id res chain seq x y z
N ALA A 1 3.99 -3.88 18.67
CA ALA A 1 3.72 -2.48 18.25
C ALA A 1 2.44 -2.48 17.43
N GLY A 2 1.59 -1.45 17.52
CA GLY A 2 0.32 -1.39 16.77
C GLY A 2 -0.93 -1.89 17.51
N HIS A 3 -0.77 -2.44 18.71
CA HIS A 3 -1.86 -2.84 19.61
C HIS A 3 -1.75 -2.05 20.91
N ASP A 4 -2.81 -1.33 21.26
CA ASP A 4 -2.83 -0.49 22.45
C ASP A 4 -2.93 -1.34 23.70
N ARG A 5 -2.01 -1.10 24.64
CA ARG A 5 -1.89 -1.80 25.92
C ARG A 5 -1.91 -0.79 27.06
N PHE A 6 -2.75 -1.05 28.07
CA PHE A 6 -2.96 -0.15 29.20
C PHE A 6 -2.67 -0.88 30.51
N PRO A 7 -1.78 -0.35 31.37
CA PRO A 7 -1.49 -0.99 32.65
C PRO A 7 -2.69 -0.87 33.60
N ARG A 8 -2.79 -1.83 34.53
CA ARG A 8 -3.93 -2.00 35.43
C ARG A 8 -4.26 -0.74 36.23
N ASP A 9 -3.25 -0.07 36.78
CA ASP A 9 -3.37 1.14 37.59
C ASP A 9 -3.99 2.31 36.81
N LEU A 10 -3.63 2.44 35.53
CA LEU A 10 -4.22 3.43 34.63
C LEU A 10 -5.68 3.10 34.32
N VAL A 11 -6.00 1.84 34.02
CA VAL A 11 -7.39 1.39 33.79
C VAL A 11 -8.23 1.60 35.05
N ALA A 12 -7.73 1.19 36.22
CA ALA A 12 -8.39 1.33 37.51
C ALA A 12 -8.75 2.79 37.81
N ARG A 13 -7.83 3.72 37.55
CA ARG A 13 -8.03 5.15 37.81
C ARG A 13 -9.25 5.71 37.08
N TYR A 14 -9.51 5.27 35.85
CA TYR A 14 -10.56 5.85 34.99
C TYR A 14 -11.81 4.99 34.85
N PHE A 15 -11.69 3.66 34.93
CA PHE A 15 -12.76 2.72 34.59
C PHE A 15 -13.35 1.96 35.78
N THR A 16 -12.93 2.24 37.03
CA THR A 16 -13.55 1.63 38.22
C THR A 16 -15.09 1.82 38.26
N PRO A 17 -15.63 3.02 38.00
CA PRO A 17 -17.09 3.19 37.96
C PRO A 17 -17.76 2.34 36.86
N THR A 18 -17.13 2.25 35.69
CA THR A 18 -17.63 1.45 34.55
C THR A 18 -17.63 -0.03 34.88
N ALA A 19 -16.53 -0.57 35.42
CA ALA A 19 -16.44 -1.96 35.84
C ALA A 19 -17.57 -2.32 36.82
N ARG A 20 -17.77 -1.48 37.85
CA ARG A 20 -18.85 -1.67 38.83
C ARG A 20 -20.23 -1.65 38.20
N SER A 21 -20.48 -0.77 37.24
CA SER A 21 -21.77 -0.72 36.52
C SER A 21 -22.05 -1.99 35.70
N MET A 22 -21.01 -2.72 35.31
CA MET A 22 -21.09 -4.01 34.62
C MET A 22 -21.14 -5.21 35.59
N GLY A 23 -21.11 -4.96 36.92
CA GLY A 23 -21.02 -6.02 37.92
C GLY A 23 -19.64 -6.68 38.03
N LEU A 24 -18.59 -6.03 37.50
CA LEU A 24 -17.22 -6.50 37.53
C LEU A 24 -16.40 -5.69 38.55
N ASP A 25 -15.36 -6.30 39.11
CA ASP A 25 -14.26 -5.55 39.69
C ASP A 25 -13.25 -5.15 38.59
N ILE A 26 -12.17 -4.46 38.99
CA ILE A 26 -11.17 -4.02 38.02
C ILE A 26 -10.46 -5.20 37.37
N ASP A 27 -10.17 -6.27 38.11
CA ASP A 27 -9.48 -7.43 37.55
C ASP A 27 -10.36 -8.19 36.55
N GLY A 28 -11.66 -8.31 36.83
CA GLY A 28 -12.64 -8.83 35.87
C GLY A 28 -12.74 -7.98 34.60
N LEU A 29 -12.66 -6.65 34.69
CA LEU A 29 -12.58 -5.79 33.51
C LEU A 29 -11.25 -5.99 32.74
N MET A 30 -10.14 -6.12 33.45
CA MET A 30 -8.82 -6.37 32.85
C MET A 30 -8.81 -7.69 32.08
N ASP A 31 -9.38 -8.75 32.66
CA ASP A 31 -9.44 -10.09 32.08
C ASP A 31 -10.23 -10.14 30.77
N LEU A 32 -11.13 -9.18 30.50
CA LEU A 32 -11.77 -9.06 29.18
C LEU A 32 -10.77 -8.71 28.06
N GLY A 33 -9.65 -8.06 28.39
CA GLY A 33 -8.64 -7.61 27.43
C GLY A 33 -7.25 -8.21 27.62
N ARG A 34 -7.04 -9.12 28.57
CA ARG A 34 -5.77 -9.86 28.71
C ARG A 34 -5.72 -11.03 27.75
N GLU A 35 -4.54 -11.30 27.18
CA GLU A 35 -4.33 -12.48 26.33
C GLU A 35 -4.56 -13.73 27.21
N HIS A 36 -4.01 -13.72 28.43
CA HIS A 36 -4.18 -14.76 29.43
C HIS A 36 -4.94 -14.23 30.67
N PRO A 37 -6.26 -14.49 30.80
CA PRO A 37 -7.04 -14.06 31.95
C PRO A 37 -6.47 -14.59 33.28
N GLY A 38 -6.44 -13.73 34.30
CA GLY A 38 -5.87 -14.05 35.62
C GLY A 38 -4.36 -13.81 35.76
N GLU A 39 -3.64 -13.56 34.66
CA GLU A 39 -2.22 -13.20 34.70
C GLU A 39 -2.00 -11.69 34.89
N ASP A 40 -0.81 -11.30 35.35
CA ASP A 40 -0.43 -9.88 35.50
C ASP A 40 -0.02 -9.27 34.15
N GLU A 41 -1.00 -9.14 33.26
CA GLU A 41 -0.85 -8.54 31.94
C GLU A 41 -1.57 -7.19 31.83
N PRO A 42 -1.04 -6.24 31.04
CA PRO A 42 -1.78 -5.05 30.63
C PRO A 42 -3.06 -5.41 29.86
N LEU A 43 -4.07 -4.56 29.93
CA LEU A 43 -5.26 -4.68 29.10
C LEU A 43 -4.91 -4.33 27.66
N THR A 44 -5.12 -5.27 26.74
CA THR A 44 -4.94 -5.10 25.30
C THR A 44 -6.28 -4.76 24.66
N MET A 45 -6.38 -3.58 24.04
CA MET A 45 -7.64 -3.17 23.36
C MET A 45 -8.02 -4.09 22.21
N THR A 46 -7.03 -4.70 21.55
CA THR A 46 -7.27 -5.67 20.48
C THR A 46 -7.93 -6.94 21.00
N VAL A 47 -7.47 -7.49 22.12
CA VAL A 47 -8.08 -8.69 22.72
C VAL A 47 -9.48 -8.37 23.24
N LEU A 48 -9.63 -7.21 23.90
CA LEU A 48 -10.94 -6.73 24.34
C LEU A 48 -11.92 -6.63 23.16
N ALA A 49 -11.49 -6.00 22.06
CA ALA A 49 -12.30 -5.91 20.86
C ALA A 49 -12.60 -7.28 20.24
N ALA A 50 -11.60 -8.18 20.19
CA ALA A 50 -11.75 -9.52 19.62
C ALA A 50 -12.74 -10.38 20.40
N ARG A 51 -12.73 -10.33 21.74
CA ARG A 51 -13.68 -11.08 22.59
C ARG A 51 -15.09 -10.51 22.58
N MET A 52 -15.22 -9.19 22.36
CA MET A 52 -16.51 -8.50 22.45
C MET A 52 -17.19 -8.28 21.09
N ALA A 53 -16.45 -8.36 19.99
CA ALA A 53 -17.00 -8.21 18.64
C ALA A 53 -17.67 -9.50 18.18
N GLY A 54 -18.81 -9.39 17.51
CA GLY A 54 -19.46 -10.54 16.87
C GLY A 54 -18.65 -11.10 15.69
N GLN A 55 -17.81 -10.26 15.07
CA GLN A 55 -17.00 -10.62 13.91
C GLN A 55 -15.73 -9.76 13.84
N ILE A 56 -14.66 -10.33 13.26
CA ILE A 56 -13.34 -9.71 13.15
C ILE A 56 -12.85 -9.85 11.71
N ASN A 57 -12.11 -8.87 11.20
CA ASN A 57 -11.58 -8.93 9.84
C ASN A 57 -10.19 -8.30 9.70
N GLY A 58 -9.38 -8.89 8.82
CA GLY A 58 -8.22 -8.25 8.21
C GLY A 58 -8.61 -7.32 7.05
N VAL A 59 -7.63 -6.57 6.55
CA VAL A 59 -7.80 -5.54 5.50
C VAL A 59 -7.17 -5.91 4.14
N SER A 60 -6.65 -7.14 4.04
CA SER A 60 -6.31 -7.88 2.82
C SER A 60 -6.38 -9.37 3.14
N ALA A 61 -6.35 -10.23 2.13
CA ALA A 61 -6.36 -11.68 2.30
C ALA A 61 -5.15 -12.15 3.16
N LEU A 62 -3.93 -11.73 2.78
CA LEU A 62 -2.71 -12.07 3.51
C LEU A 62 -2.75 -11.57 4.96
N HIS A 63 -3.23 -10.35 5.19
CA HIS A 63 -3.37 -9.82 6.55
C HIS A 63 -4.38 -10.60 7.39
N GLY A 64 -5.45 -11.12 6.77
CA GLY A 64 -6.38 -12.03 7.43
C GLY A 64 -5.69 -13.30 7.93
N ALA A 65 -4.90 -13.95 7.06
CA ALA A 65 -4.13 -15.14 7.42
C ALA A 65 -3.12 -14.87 8.55
N VAL A 66 -2.30 -13.83 8.42
CA VAL A 66 -1.32 -13.42 9.46
C VAL A 66 -2.02 -13.08 10.78
N SER A 67 -3.21 -12.46 10.73
CA SER A 67 -3.97 -12.14 11.94
C SER A 67 -4.50 -13.40 12.64
N ARG A 68 -4.90 -14.44 11.90
CA ARG A 68 -5.31 -15.72 12.50
C ARG A 68 -4.16 -16.38 13.25
N GLU A 69 -2.99 -16.44 12.61
CA GLU A 69 -1.77 -16.98 13.23
C GLU A 69 -1.39 -16.20 14.49
N MET A 70 -1.41 -14.86 14.40
CA MET A 70 -1.02 -13.99 15.51
C MET A 70 -1.91 -14.13 16.74
N TRP A 71 -3.21 -14.42 16.56
CA TRP A 71 -4.20 -14.41 17.63
C TRP A 71 -4.78 -15.80 17.92
N GLN A 72 -4.13 -16.87 17.45
CA GLN A 72 -4.62 -18.24 17.62
C GLN A 72 -4.80 -18.62 19.09
N ASP A 73 -3.97 -18.11 20.00
CA ASP A 73 -4.05 -18.36 21.44
C ASP A 73 -5.38 -17.89 22.07
N LEU A 74 -6.13 -16.97 21.43
CA LEU A 74 -7.47 -16.58 21.89
C LEU A 74 -8.54 -17.64 21.60
N TRP A 75 -8.24 -18.60 20.72
CA TRP A 75 -9.11 -19.72 20.34
C TRP A 75 -8.31 -21.04 20.32
N PRO A 76 -7.83 -21.51 21.49
CA PRO A 76 -6.89 -22.64 21.57
C PRO A 76 -7.47 -23.96 21.03
N ASP A 77 -8.80 -24.11 21.03
CA ASP A 77 -9.50 -25.29 20.53
C ASP A 77 -9.74 -25.25 19.01
N ARG A 78 -9.11 -24.31 18.28
CA ARG A 78 -9.27 -24.15 16.83
C ARG A 78 -7.92 -24.24 16.13
N ASP A 79 -7.94 -24.88 14.97
CA ASP A 79 -6.86 -24.74 14.00
C ASP A 79 -6.80 -23.30 13.50
N VAL A 80 -5.61 -22.84 13.08
CA VAL A 80 -5.38 -21.46 12.63
C VAL A 80 -6.38 -21.03 11.55
N GLU A 81 -6.74 -21.91 10.61
CA GLU A 81 -7.68 -21.59 9.54
C GLU A 81 -9.12 -21.39 10.02
N ASP A 82 -9.48 -21.95 11.17
CA ASP A 82 -10.82 -21.87 11.78
C ASP A 82 -10.95 -20.73 12.81
N VAL A 83 -9.85 -20.01 13.08
CA VAL A 83 -9.86 -18.78 13.88
C VAL A 83 -10.82 -17.78 13.22
N PRO A 84 -11.80 -17.21 13.95
CA PRO A 84 -12.91 -16.43 13.39
C PRO A 84 -12.52 -15.00 12.96
N ILE A 85 -11.39 -14.87 12.27
CA ILE A 85 -10.89 -13.65 11.66
C ILE A 85 -11.00 -13.80 10.14
N GLY A 86 -11.96 -13.08 9.56
CA GLY A 86 -12.12 -12.99 8.10
C GLY A 86 -11.21 -11.93 7.47
N HIS A 87 -11.55 -11.49 6.27
CA HIS A 87 -10.99 -10.26 5.70
C HIS A 87 -12.00 -9.57 4.78
N VAL A 88 -11.85 -8.24 4.69
CA VAL A 88 -12.43 -7.42 3.64
C VAL A 88 -11.29 -6.59 3.09
N THR A 89 -10.85 -6.88 1.87
CA THR A 89 -9.74 -6.13 1.27
C THR A 89 -10.13 -4.66 1.12
N ASN A 90 -9.25 -3.78 1.56
CA ASN A 90 -9.41 -2.34 1.34
C ASN A 90 -9.62 -1.99 -0.14
N GLY A 91 -10.33 -0.88 -0.35
CA GLY A 91 -10.45 -0.22 -1.64
C GLY A 91 -10.28 1.28 -1.53
N VAL A 92 -10.20 1.95 -2.68
CA VAL A 92 -10.05 3.40 -2.77
C VAL A 92 -11.24 4.06 -3.45
N HIS A 93 -11.57 5.27 -3.00
CA HIS A 93 -12.64 6.06 -3.61
C HIS A 93 -12.17 6.64 -4.94
N LEU A 94 -12.40 5.91 -6.04
CA LEU A 94 -11.86 6.22 -7.37
C LEU A 94 -12.10 7.67 -7.81
N PRO A 95 -13.31 8.27 -7.64
CA PRO A 95 -13.54 9.66 -8.06
C PRO A 95 -12.66 10.68 -7.34
N SER A 96 -12.16 10.37 -6.14
CA SER A 96 -11.26 11.29 -5.41
C SER A 96 -9.81 11.23 -5.86
N TRP A 97 -9.41 10.15 -6.55
CA TRP A 97 -8.00 9.83 -6.82
C TRP A 97 -7.67 9.73 -8.30
N VAL A 98 -8.61 9.30 -9.14
CA VAL A 98 -8.41 9.23 -10.59
C VAL A 98 -8.51 10.65 -11.18
N HIS A 99 -7.53 11.00 -12.02
CA HIS A 99 -7.54 12.30 -12.70
C HIS A 99 -8.77 12.40 -13.63
N PRO A 100 -9.48 13.56 -13.71
CA PRO A 100 -10.69 13.68 -14.52
C PRO A 100 -10.52 13.32 -16.00
N GLU A 101 -9.40 13.69 -16.62
CA GLU A 101 -9.12 13.32 -18.02
C GLU A 101 -8.87 11.82 -18.20
N ILE A 102 -8.29 11.15 -17.18
CA ILE A 102 -8.12 9.70 -17.20
C ILE A 102 -9.50 9.05 -17.07
N ALA A 103 -10.32 9.52 -16.11
CA ALA A 103 -11.69 9.04 -15.94
C ALA A 103 -12.53 9.17 -17.22
N ALA A 104 -12.41 10.31 -17.92
CA ALA A 104 -13.07 10.55 -19.20
C ALA A 104 -12.60 9.57 -20.29
N GLU A 105 -11.31 9.25 -20.34
CA GLU A 105 -10.76 8.25 -21.27
C GLU A 105 -11.26 6.83 -20.98
N LEU A 106 -11.46 6.48 -19.70
CA LEU A 106 -12.00 5.17 -19.33
C LEU A 106 -13.48 5.01 -19.70
N GLY A 107 -14.23 6.12 -19.85
CA GLY A 107 -15.63 6.12 -20.27
C GLY A 107 -16.58 5.42 -19.29
N VAL A 108 -16.22 5.38 -17.99
CA VAL A 108 -17.00 4.70 -16.94
C VAL A 108 -17.39 5.65 -15.83
N ASP A 109 -18.52 5.33 -15.19
CA ASP A 109 -18.91 5.94 -13.92
C ASP A 109 -18.08 5.33 -12.78
N LEU A 110 -17.06 6.06 -12.32
CA LEU A 110 -16.16 5.62 -11.26
C LEU A 110 -16.86 5.45 -9.89
N ASP A 111 -18.01 6.09 -9.66
CA ASP A 111 -18.80 5.92 -8.43
C ASP A 111 -19.55 4.57 -8.41
N ARG A 112 -19.78 3.99 -9.58
CA ARG A 112 -20.57 2.77 -9.76
C ARG A 112 -19.78 1.64 -10.41
N LEU A 113 -18.45 1.74 -10.41
CA LEU A 113 -17.59 0.73 -11.00
C LEU A 113 -17.67 -0.58 -10.21
N GLY A 114 -18.48 -1.52 -10.70
CA GLY A 114 -18.61 -2.86 -10.18
C GLY A 114 -17.86 -3.89 -11.02
N GLN A 115 -18.39 -5.13 -11.03
CA GLN A 115 -17.76 -6.25 -11.75
C GLN A 115 -17.87 -6.15 -13.28
N GLU A 116 -18.73 -5.27 -13.80
CA GLU A 116 -18.76 -4.93 -15.23
C GLU A 116 -17.39 -4.48 -15.78
N GLY A 117 -16.50 -4.00 -14.91
CA GLY A 117 -15.12 -3.73 -15.23
C GLY A 117 -14.93 -2.43 -16.00
N VAL A 118 -13.70 -2.21 -16.48
CA VAL A 118 -13.35 -1.05 -17.30
C VAL A 118 -13.21 -1.50 -18.76
N PRO A 119 -13.90 -0.84 -19.72
CA PRO A 119 -13.61 -0.99 -21.15
C PRO A 119 -12.13 -0.80 -21.41
N SER A 120 -11.59 -1.42 -22.46
CA SER A 120 -10.17 -1.21 -22.77
C SER A 120 -9.97 0.22 -23.28
N PRO A 121 -9.25 1.10 -22.56
CA PRO A 121 -8.93 2.42 -23.09
C PRO A 121 -7.95 2.29 -24.26
N ASP A 122 -7.87 3.34 -25.08
CA ASP A 122 -6.86 3.43 -26.14
C ASP A 122 -5.47 3.54 -25.49
N PRO A 123 -4.56 2.56 -25.71
CA PRO A 123 -3.24 2.57 -25.10
C PRO A 123 -2.41 3.79 -25.46
N GLU A 124 -2.53 4.32 -26.68
CA GLU A 124 -1.76 5.48 -27.13
C GLU A 124 -2.30 6.77 -26.54
N ARG A 125 -3.62 6.93 -26.51
CA ARG A 125 -4.24 8.11 -25.90
C ARG A 125 -3.95 8.15 -24.39
N LEU A 126 -4.03 7.00 -23.73
CA LEU A 126 -3.65 6.87 -22.33
C LEU A 126 -2.17 7.21 -22.11
N TRP A 127 -1.26 6.75 -22.97
CA TRP A 127 0.16 7.10 -22.88
C TRP A 127 0.41 8.60 -22.99
N ARG A 128 -0.19 9.27 -23.98
CA ARG A 128 -0.06 10.72 -24.18
C ARG A 128 -0.57 11.49 -22.96
N LEU A 129 -1.76 11.13 -22.46
CA LEU A 129 -2.32 11.74 -21.25
C LEU A 129 -1.42 11.55 -20.03
N ARG A 130 -0.80 10.38 -19.90
CA ARG A 130 0.14 10.08 -18.82
C ARG A 130 1.43 10.87 -18.92
N ALA A 131 1.95 11.09 -20.12
CA ALA A 131 3.09 11.97 -20.35
C ALA A 131 2.77 13.42 -19.93
N GLU A 132 1.57 13.92 -20.25
CA GLU A 132 1.11 15.24 -19.79
C GLU A 132 1.03 15.30 -18.25
N ARG A 133 0.49 14.25 -17.60
CA ARG A 133 0.43 14.21 -16.13
C ARG A 133 1.82 14.17 -15.49
N ARG A 134 2.78 13.47 -16.11
CA ARG A 134 4.17 13.45 -15.66
C ARG A 134 4.82 14.81 -15.78
N ALA A 135 4.62 15.51 -16.89
CA ALA A 135 5.11 16.87 -17.08
C ALA A 135 4.53 17.83 -16.02
N ALA A 136 3.22 17.74 -15.75
CA ALA A 136 2.57 18.52 -14.69
C ALA A 136 3.14 18.24 -13.30
N LEU A 137 3.45 16.96 -12.98
CA LEU A 137 4.11 16.61 -11.73
C LEU A 137 5.54 17.16 -11.65
N VAL A 138 6.28 17.14 -12.76
CA VAL A 138 7.62 17.74 -12.83
C VAL A 138 7.56 19.24 -12.54
N ASP A 139 6.62 19.96 -13.14
CA ASP A 139 6.42 21.39 -12.89
C ASP A 139 6.03 21.66 -11.43
N TYR A 140 5.11 20.87 -10.88
CA TYR A 140 4.72 20.93 -9.47
C TYR A 140 5.90 20.74 -8.51
N VAL A 141 6.78 19.77 -8.81
CA VAL A 141 7.99 19.53 -8.02
C VAL A 141 8.97 20.68 -8.17
N ARG A 142 9.17 21.20 -9.38
CA ARG A 142 10.03 22.36 -9.66
C ARG A 142 9.61 23.58 -8.86
N GLU A 143 8.33 23.92 -8.86
CA GLU A 143 7.79 25.06 -8.10
C GLU A 143 8.03 24.96 -6.59
N ARG A 144 7.96 23.74 -6.05
CA ARG A 144 8.07 23.52 -4.60
C ARG A 144 9.48 23.32 -4.09
N THR A 145 10.39 22.85 -4.94
CA THR A 145 11.72 22.40 -4.51
C THR A 145 12.85 23.10 -5.23
N GLY A 146 12.57 23.74 -6.38
CA GLY A 146 13.58 24.27 -7.28
C GLY A 146 14.34 23.21 -8.09
N ALA A 147 14.02 21.92 -7.92
CA ALA A 147 14.67 20.85 -8.68
C ALA A 147 14.30 20.92 -10.17
N THR A 148 15.30 20.69 -11.03
CA THR A 148 15.12 20.74 -12.49
C THR A 148 14.99 19.31 -13.03
N LEU A 149 13.85 18.69 -12.76
CA LEU A 149 13.51 17.36 -13.28
C LEU A 149 13.18 17.40 -14.78
N ASP A 150 13.40 16.27 -15.43
CA ASP A 150 13.12 16.05 -16.86
C ASP A 150 11.71 15.45 -17.05
N PRO A 151 10.81 16.11 -17.80
CA PRO A 151 9.47 15.60 -18.07
C PRO A 151 9.42 14.31 -18.91
N ASP A 152 10.49 13.98 -19.63
CA ASP A 152 10.59 12.75 -20.44
C ASP A 152 11.31 11.60 -19.72
N ALA A 153 11.91 11.88 -18.55
CA ALA A 153 12.56 10.88 -17.71
C ALA A 153 11.55 10.00 -16.94
N LEU A 154 11.91 8.72 -16.77
CA LEU A 154 11.12 7.78 -15.98
C LEU A 154 11.02 8.28 -14.53
N THR A 155 9.81 8.53 -14.07
CA THR A 155 9.54 9.08 -12.73
C THR A 155 9.03 8.00 -11.79
N ILE A 156 9.86 7.61 -10.82
CA ILE A 156 9.52 6.63 -9.78
C ILE A 156 9.19 7.36 -8.48
N ALA A 157 7.98 7.15 -7.96
CA ALA A 157 7.55 7.73 -6.69
C ALA A 157 7.58 6.70 -5.56
N PHE A 158 8.12 7.14 -4.41
CA PHE A 158 7.94 6.53 -3.11
C PHE A 158 7.28 7.56 -2.19
N ALA A 159 5.99 7.37 -1.87
CA ALA A 159 5.33 8.31 -0.98
C ALA A 159 4.38 7.68 0.04
N ARG A 160 4.77 7.78 1.32
CA ARG A 160 4.07 7.16 2.45
C ARG A 160 4.66 7.63 3.78
N ARG A 161 3.99 7.29 4.90
CA ARG A 161 4.60 7.41 6.23
C ARG A 161 5.98 6.71 6.23
N PHE A 162 7.01 7.37 6.74
CA PHE A 162 8.33 6.77 6.93
C PHE A 162 8.32 5.92 8.21
N ALA A 163 8.66 4.64 8.05
CA ALA A 163 8.85 3.65 9.09
C ALA A 163 9.93 2.67 8.62
N THR A 164 10.68 2.07 9.54
CA THR A 164 11.83 1.22 9.23
C THR A 164 11.46 0.01 8.36
N TYR A 165 10.32 -0.62 8.63
CA TYR A 165 9.86 -1.78 7.86
C TYR A 165 9.49 -1.45 6.40
N LYS A 166 9.26 -0.18 6.04
CA LYS A 166 8.94 0.24 4.67
C LYS A 166 10.16 0.40 3.76
N ARG A 167 11.36 0.37 4.36
CA ARG A 167 12.66 0.34 3.67
C ARG A 167 12.83 1.39 2.57
N ALA A 168 12.49 2.65 2.88
CA ALA A 168 12.59 3.75 1.93
C ALA A 168 13.99 3.95 1.32
N THR A 169 15.03 3.55 2.06
CA THR A 169 16.43 3.70 1.65
C THR A 169 17.05 2.39 1.15
N LEU A 170 16.23 1.38 0.79
CA LEU A 170 16.76 0.09 0.29
C LEU A 170 17.66 0.28 -0.93
N LEU A 171 17.24 1.11 -1.91
CA LEU A 171 18.03 1.48 -3.09
C LEU A 171 19.35 2.17 -2.74
N PHE A 172 19.49 2.73 -1.54
CA PHE A 172 20.67 3.51 -1.16
C PHE A 172 21.77 2.65 -0.53
N ARG A 173 21.57 1.33 -0.47
CA ARG A 173 22.60 0.39 0.00
C ARG A 173 23.83 0.37 -0.92
N ASP A 174 23.64 0.61 -2.21
CA ASP A 174 24.72 0.80 -3.19
C ASP A 174 24.47 2.07 -4.00
N LEU A 175 25.08 3.17 -3.54
CA LEU A 175 24.93 4.47 -4.18
C LEU A 175 25.63 4.53 -5.54
N ASP A 176 26.66 3.73 -5.79
CA ASP A 176 27.35 3.74 -7.08
C ASP A 176 26.51 3.04 -8.15
N ARG A 177 25.87 1.91 -7.80
CA ARG A 177 24.89 1.24 -8.66
C ARG A 177 23.67 2.12 -8.92
N LEU A 178 23.15 2.78 -7.88
CA LEU A 178 22.06 3.72 -8.05
C LEU A 178 22.44 4.90 -8.95
N ALA A 179 23.64 5.47 -8.80
CA ALA A 179 24.09 6.59 -9.63
C ALA A 179 24.19 6.20 -11.11
N ARG A 180 24.61 4.97 -11.42
CA ARG A 180 24.60 4.45 -12.80
C ARG A 180 23.18 4.30 -13.33
N LEU A 181 22.25 3.78 -12.53
CA LEU A 181 20.84 3.63 -12.91
C LEU A 181 20.17 4.98 -13.22
N LEU A 182 20.36 5.97 -12.35
CA LEU A 182 19.71 7.28 -12.51
C LEU A 182 20.42 8.17 -13.55
N GLY A 183 21.71 7.96 -13.76
CA GLY A 183 22.58 8.80 -14.59
C GLY A 183 22.78 8.31 -16.03
N ASP A 184 22.06 7.27 -16.47
CA ASP A 184 22.08 6.82 -17.87
C ASP A 184 21.52 7.95 -18.79
N PRO A 185 22.33 8.51 -19.72
CA PRO A 185 21.90 9.63 -20.55
C PRO A 185 20.84 9.24 -21.59
N ASP A 186 20.78 7.96 -21.97
CA ASP A 186 19.81 7.44 -22.94
C ASP A 186 18.51 7.00 -22.24
N ARG A 187 18.60 6.68 -20.95
CA ARG A 187 17.49 6.16 -20.13
C ARG A 187 17.45 6.82 -18.75
N PRO A 188 17.24 8.14 -18.66
CA PRO A 188 17.31 8.88 -17.40
C PRO A 188 16.22 8.46 -16.42
N VAL A 189 16.56 8.29 -15.14
CA VAL A 189 15.57 7.93 -14.11
C VAL A 189 15.61 8.95 -12.99
N GLN A 190 14.43 9.34 -12.51
CA GLN A 190 14.26 10.24 -11.38
C GLN A 190 13.40 9.62 -10.28
N LEU A 191 13.80 9.85 -9.03
CA LEU A 191 13.17 9.35 -7.81
C LEU A 191 12.53 10.49 -7.03
N LEU A 192 11.23 10.36 -6.76
CA LEU A 192 10.47 11.27 -5.92
C LEU A 192 10.14 10.61 -4.59
N PHE A 193 10.62 11.20 -3.50
CA PHE A 193 10.28 10.79 -2.14
C PHE A 193 9.34 11.80 -1.50
N ALA A 194 8.27 11.32 -0.87
CA ALA A 194 7.42 12.18 -0.05
C ALA A 194 6.88 11.44 1.17
N GLY A 195 6.72 12.14 2.30
CA GLY A 195 6.16 11.52 3.48
C GLY A 195 6.54 12.22 4.77
N LYS A 196 6.01 11.68 5.87
CA LYS A 196 6.28 12.16 7.23
C LYS A 196 6.65 10.97 8.12
N ALA A 197 7.57 11.20 9.04
CA ALA A 197 7.81 10.28 10.15
C ALA A 197 6.99 10.72 11.37
N HIS A 198 6.58 9.77 12.19
CA HIS A 198 5.91 10.11 13.45
C HIS A 198 6.89 10.88 14.36
N PRO A 199 6.45 11.87 15.17
CA PRO A 199 7.36 12.66 16.01
C PRO A 199 8.22 11.85 16.98
N ARG A 200 7.74 10.67 17.41
CA ARG A 200 8.48 9.74 18.28
C ARG A 200 9.27 8.66 17.54
N ASP A 201 9.15 8.58 16.20
CA ASP A 201 9.80 7.54 15.39
C ASP A 201 11.17 8.04 14.89
N GLN A 202 12.21 7.77 15.68
CA GLN A 202 13.58 8.18 15.34
C GLN A 202 14.11 7.47 14.10
N GLY A 203 13.71 6.20 13.87
CA GLY A 203 14.10 5.44 12.69
C GLY A 203 13.53 6.06 11.41
N GLY A 204 12.24 6.38 11.40
CA GLY A 204 11.61 7.09 10.28
C GLY A 204 12.25 8.45 9.99
N LYS A 205 12.63 9.22 11.02
CA LYS A 205 13.35 10.49 10.84
C LYS A 205 14.76 10.30 10.29
N ALA A 206 15.47 9.25 10.71
CA ALA A 206 16.79 8.91 10.18
C ALA A 206 16.73 8.57 8.68
N LEU A 207 15.70 7.83 8.24
CA LEU A 207 15.46 7.54 6.82
C LEU A 207 15.27 8.82 6.00
N ILE A 208 14.42 9.75 6.47
CA ILE A 208 14.22 11.05 5.79
C ILE A 208 15.54 11.82 5.70
N ARG A 209 16.31 11.86 6.80
CA ARG A 209 17.62 12.53 6.81
C ARG A 209 18.57 11.93 5.77
N GLN A 210 18.65 10.60 5.70
CA GLN A 210 19.48 9.91 4.73
C GLN A 210 19.06 10.28 3.29
N ILE A 211 17.75 10.30 2.98
CA ILE A 211 17.24 10.69 1.67
C ILE A 211 17.63 12.12 1.30
N VAL A 212 17.45 13.07 2.23
CA VAL A 212 17.80 14.48 2.00
C VAL A 212 19.33 14.67 1.87
N GLN A 213 20.13 13.85 2.54
CA GLN A 213 21.58 13.87 2.38
C GLN A 213 21.99 13.37 0.98
N VAL A 214 21.48 12.20 0.58
CA VAL A 214 21.73 11.61 -0.74
C VAL A 214 21.27 12.55 -1.85
N SER A 215 20.09 13.17 -1.74
CA SER A 215 19.56 14.09 -2.75
C SER A 215 20.41 15.35 -2.97
N ARG A 216 21.34 15.66 -2.06
CA ARG A 216 22.22 16.83 -2.15
C ARG A 216 23.58 16.50 -2.75
N GLU A 217 23.94 15.22 -2.88
CA GLU A 217 25.18 14.83 -3.55
C GLU A 217 25.11 15.19 -5.04
N ASP A 218 26.22 15.68 -5.62
CA ASP A 218 26.25 16.15 -7.01
C ASP A 218 25.78 15.09 -8.02
N ARG A 219 26.09 13.81 -7.78
CA ARG A 219 25.69 12.68 -8.64
C ARG A 219 24.18 12.40 -8.65
N PHE A 220 23.44 12.88 -7.64
CA PHE A 220 21.99 12.68 -7.49
C PHE A 220 21.18 13.98 -7.59
N ARG A 221 21.85 15.12 -7.73
CA ARG A 221 21.21 16.42 -7.94
C ARG A 221 20.25 16.33 -9.13
N ASP A 222 19.05 16.88 -8.95
CA ASP A 222 17.97 16.86 -9.94
C ASP A 222 17.56 15.46 -10.43
N ARG A 223 17.88 14.42 -9.65
CA ARG A 223 17.45 13.03 -9.92
C ARG A 223 16.82 12.37 -8.70
N VAL A 224 17.26 12.72 -7.49
CA VAL A 224 16.62 12.29 -6.24
C VAL A 224 16.04 13.52 -5.58
N VAL A 225 14.72 13.59 -5.44
CA VAL A 225 14.05 14.76 -4.85
C VAL A 225 13.17 14.34 -3.68
N PHE A 226 13.31 15.04 -2.57
CA PHE A 226 12.40 14.92 -1.43
C PHE A 226 11.37 16.06 -1.44
N LEU A 227 10.10 15.72 -1.62
CA LEU A 227 9.00 16.65 -1.67
C LEU A 227 8.38 16.83 -0.26
N PRO A 228 8.51 18.03 0.35
CA PRO A 228 8.00 18.29 1.68
C PRO A 228 6.47 18.43 1.70
N GLY A 229 5.90 18.42 2.91
CA GLY A 229 4.49 18.75 3.10
C GLY A 229 3.51 17.66 2.67
N TYR A 230 3.92 16.39 2.66
CA TYR A 230 3.05 15.27 2.26
C TYR A 230 1.69 15.32 2.98
N GLY A 231 0.64 15.38 2.16
CA GLY A 231 -0.77 15.51 2.50
C GLY A 231 -1.60 15.05 1.30
N ILE A 232 -2.92 15.27 1.33
CA ILE A 232 -3.81 14.75 0.29
C ILE A 232 -3.51 15.35 -1.09
N ASP A 233 -3.12 16.63 -1.15
CA ASP A 233 -2.82 17.32 -2.41
C ASP A 233 -1.55 16.77 -3.05
N VAL A 234 -0.45 16.70 -2.28
CA VAL A 234 0.80 16.07 -2.75
C VAL A 234 0.57 14.61 -3.16
N ALA A 235 -0.26 13.88 -2.42
CA ALA A 235 -0.58 12.50 -2.77
C ALA A 235 -1.30 12.40 -4.12
N ARG A 236 -2.23 13.33 -4.44
CA ARG A 236 -2.91 13.37 -5.74
C ARG A 236 -1.93 13.61 -6.88
N GLU A 237 -1.07 14.62 -6.77
CA GLU A 237 -0.07 14.91 -7.80
C GLU A 237 0.82 13.69 -8.07
N LEU A 238 1.30 13.01 -7.02
CA LEU A 238 2.18 11.86 -7.17
C LEU A 238 1.47 10.65 -7.78
N VAL A 239 0.28 10.28 -7.31
CA VAL A 239 -0.44 9.10 -7.85
C VAL A 239 -1.01 9.36 -9.25
N GLN A 240 -1.14 10.62 -9.66
CA GLN A 240 -1.61 11.00 -10.99
C GLN A 240 -0.46 11.25 -11.96
N GLY A 241 0.74 11.64 -11.51
CA GLY A 241 1.84 12.00 -12.40
C GLY A 241 3.03 11.04 -12.46
N ALA A 242 3.29 10.22 -11.43
CA ALA A 242 4.43 9.30 -11.44
C ALA A 242 4.20 8.14 -12.41
N ASP A 243 5.25 7.58 -13.02
CA ASP A 243 5.13 6.41 -13.91
C ASP A 243 5.14 5.10 -13.14
N VAL A 244 5.94 5.05 -12.07
CA VAL A 244 6.07 3.89 -11.18
C VAL A 244 5.76 4.26 -9.74
N TRP A 245 4.99 3.42 -9.08
CA TRP A 245 4.76 3.46 -7.64
C TRP A 245 5.58 2.37 -6.94
N LEU A 246 6.61 2.76 -6.19
CA LEU A 246 7.55 1.84 -5.56
C LEU A 246 7.10 1.46 -4.14
N ASN A 247 6.96 0.15 -3.89
CA ASN A 247 6.53 -0.39 -2.60
C ASN A 247 7.34 -1.62 -2.16
N ASN A 248 8.35 -1.40 -1.33
CA ASN A 248 9.27 -2.45 -0.86
C ASN A 248 9.25 -2.68 0.67
N PRO A 249 8.08 -2.86 1.32
CA PRO A 249 8.03 -3.17 2.75
C PRO A 249 8.63 -4.55 3.03
N ARG A 250 9.07 -4.79 4.27
CA ARG A 250 9.40 -6.15 4.72
C ARG A 250 8.11 -6.97 4.79
N ARG A 251 8.06 -8.09 4.09
CA ARG A 251 6.95 -9.05 4.19
C ARG A 251 6.97 -9.75 5.56
N PRO A 252 5.83 -10.01 6.23
CA PRO A 252 4.45 -9.61 5.90
C PRO A 252 3.99 -8.38 6.72
N MET A 253 4.79 -7.31 6.78
CA MET A 253 4.55 -6.18 7.70
C MET A 253 3.59 -5.12 7.14
N GLU A 254 3.23 -5.17 5.85
CA GLU A 254 2.23 -4.29 5.28
C GLU A 254 0.85 -4.98 5.26
N ALA A 255 -0.08 -4.50 6.09
CA ALA A 255 -1.41 -5.08 6.17
C ALA A 255 -2.23 -4.95 4.87
N SER A 256 -1.98 -3.93 4.06
CA SER A 256 -2.68 -3.72 2.78
C SER A 256 -1.85 -2.78 1.89
N GLY A 257 -2.15 -1.48 1.86
CA GLY A 257 -1.36 -0.47 1.14
C GLY A 257 -2.15 0.27 0.06
N THR A 258 -3.14 1.07 0.46
CA THR A 258 -4.10 1.69 -0.48
C THR A 258 -3.49 2.69 -1.45
N SER A 259 -2.27 3.21 -1.22
CA SER A 259 -1.64 4.13 -2.16
C SER A 259 -1.31 3.50 -3.51
N GLY A 260 -0.93 2.21 -3.51
CA GLY A 260 -0.67 1.48 -4.77
C GLY A 260 -1.93 1.31 -5.61
N MET A 261 -3.09 1.13 -4.96
CA MET A 261 -4.40 1.06 -5.62
C MET A 261 -4.76 2.38 -6.32
N LYS A 262 -4.50 3.52 -5.66
CA LYS A 262 -4.72 4.87 -6.23
C LYS A 262 -3.85 5.10 -7.47
N ALA A 263 -2.60 4.69 -7.38
CA ALA A 263 -1.63 4.80 -8.47
C ALA A 263 -2.06 3.93 -9.65
N ALA A 264 -2.37 2.65 -9.41
CA ALA A 264 -2.84 1.71 -10.45
C ALA A 264 -4.10 2.19 -11.17
N ALA A 265 -5.06 2.77 -10.45
CA ALA A 265 -6.28 3.32 -11.04
C ALA A 265 -6.02 4.53 -11.98
N ASN A 266 -4.86 5.17 -11.87
CA ASN A 266 -4.40 6.22 -12.77
C ASN A 266 -3.45 5.69 -13.86
N GLY A 267 -3.27 4.38 -14.01
CA GLY A 267 -2.32 3.79 -14.95
C GLY A 267 -0.85 3.89 -14.52
N VAL A 268 -0.57 4.21 -13.25
CA VAL A 268 0.78 4.13 -12.68
C VAL A 268 1.10 2.68 -12.35
N LEU A 269 2.22 2.17 -12.84
CA LEU A 269 2.59 0.78 -12.62
C LEU A 269 3.23 0.59 -11.25
N ASN A 270 2.88 -0.50 -10.57
CA ASN A 270 3.47 -0.82 -9.27
C ASN A 270 4.73 -1.67 -9.47
N VAL A 271 5.76 -1.38 -8.68
CA VAL A 271 6.92 -2.25 -8.45
C VAL A 271 6.91 -2.56 -6.96
N SER A 272 6.54 -3.79 -6.59
CA SER A 272 6.24 -4.09 -5.19
C SER A 272 6.65 -5.48 -4.75
N ILE A 273 6.99 -5.62 -3.47
CA ILE A 273 7.07 -6.91 -2.78
C ILE A 273 5.67 -7.52 -2.73
N LEU A 274 5.56 -8.86 -2.79
CA LEU A 274 4.32 -9.64 -2.58
C LEU A 274 3.89 -9.55 -1.11
N ASP A 275 3.33 -8.41 -0.73
CA ASP A 275 2.81 -8.14 0.61
C ASP A 275 1.54 -7.28 0.54
N GLY A 276 0.75 -7.30 1.61
CA GLY A 276 -0.47 -6.51 1.75
C GLY A 276 -1.49 -6.75 0.64
N TRP A 277 -1.87 -5.69 -0.08
CA TRP A 277 -2.84 -5.77 -1.18
C TRP A 277 -2.24 -6.27 -2.49
N TRP A 278 -0.92 -6.11 -2.66
CA TRP A 278 -0.25 -6.42 -3.91
C TRP A 278 -0.16 -7.92 -4.14
N ASP A 279 0.01 -8.70 -3.08
CA ASP A 279 0.02 -10.17 -3.09
C ASP A 279 -1.23 -10.74 -3.78
N GLU A 280 -2.42 -10.35 -3.32
CA GLU A 280 -3.69 -10.80 -3.92
C GLU A 280 -3.95 -10.21 -5.32
N ALA A 281 -3.55 -8.96 -5.56
CA ALA A 281 -3.69 -8.32 -6.88
C ALA A 281 -2.82 -9.02 -7.92
N TRP A 282 -1.58 -9.36 -7.57
CA TRP A 282 -0.61 -10.02 -8.44
C TRP A 282 -1.08 -11.42 -8.82
N HIS A 283 -1.43 -12.27 -7.85
CA HIS A 283 -1.88 -13.63 -8.12
C HIS A 283 -3.25 -13.69 -8.84
N ALA A 284 -4.09 -12.66 -8.70
CA ALA A 284 -5.29 -12.51 -9.52
C ALA A 284 -4.94 -12.19 -10.99
N ALA A 285 -3.91 -11.37 -11.20
CA ALA A 285 -3.47 -10.92 -12.52
C ALA A 285 -2.61 -11.92 -13.29
N GLU A 286 -1.83 -12.78 -12.62
CA GLU A 286 -1.03 -13.84 -13.27
C GLU A 286 -1.88 -14.78 -14.14
N ARG A 287 -3.18 -14.87 -13.86
CA ARG A 287 -4.15 -15.68 -14.61
C ARG A 287 -4.74 -14.95 -15.82
N ARG A 288 -4.20 -13.79 -16.21
CA ARG A 288 -4.69 -12.91 -17.28
C ARG A 288 -3.61 -12.65 -18.32
N ASP A 289 -4.00 -12.10 -19.46
CA ASP A 289 -3.14 -11.94 -20.64
C ASP A 289 -2.01 -10.91 -20.47
N ALA A 290 -2.09 -10.03 -19.46
CA ALA A 290 -1.14 -8.94 -19.26
C ALA A 290 -0.83 -8.66 -17.78
N PRO A 291 0.47 -8.49 -17.44
CA PRO A 291 0.89 -8.15 -16.09
C PRO A 291 0.51 -6.71 -15.75
N ILE A 292 0.28 -6.47 -14.45
CA ILE A 292 -0.23 -5.19 -13.92
C ILE A 292 0.88 -4.30 -13.32
N GLY A 293 2.13 -4.74 -13.40
CA GLY A 293 3.31 -4.13 -12.78
C GLY A 293 4.47 -5.12 -12.72
N TRP A 294 5.28 -5.04 -11.66
CA TRP A 294 6.39 -5.95 -11.39
C TRP A 294 6.48 -6.33 -9.92
N VAL A 295 7.08 -7.50 -9.67
CA VAL A 295 7.36 -8.01 -8.33
C VAL A 295 8.84 -7.82 -7.99
N ILE A 296 9.09 -7.48 -6.73
CA ILE A 296 10.43 -7.53 -6.14
C ILE A 296 10.57 -8.89 -5.44
N GLY A 297 11.52 -9.70 -5.89
CA GLY A 297 11.79 -11.03 -5.35
C GLY A 297 10.76 -12.08 -5.80
N ASP A 298 10.65 -13.17 -5.05
CA ASP A 298 9.79 -14.33 -5.34
C ASP A 298 8.77 -14.61 -4.23
N GLY A 299 8.73 -13.78 -3.17
CA GLY A 299 7.86 -13.96 -2.03
C GLY A 299 8.29 -15.07 -1.06
N ALA A 300 9.45 -15.70 -1.27
CA ALA A 300 9.93 -16.77 -0.42
C ALA A 300 10.22 -16.29 1.02
N PRO A 301 9.86 -17.06 2.06
CA PRO A 301 10.19 -16.71 3.43
C PRO A 301 11.72 -16.78 3.62
N PRO A 302 12.36 -15.67 4.01
CA PRO A 302 13.80 -15.61 4.17
C PRO A 302 14.24 -16.31 5.47
N ALA A 303 15.45 -16.87 5.48
CA ALA A 303 16.01 -17.50 6.68
C ALA A 303 16.29 -16.50 7.82
N THR A 304 16.63 -15.25 7.49
CA THR A 304 16.85 -14.15 8.45
C THR A 304 16.41 -12.80 7.86
N PRO A 305 16.08 -11.80 8.70
CA PRO A 305 15.74 -10.45 8.21
C PRO A 305 16.83 -9.78 7.37
N ASP A 306 18.11 -10.00 7.70
CA ASP A 306 19.22 -9.40 6.95
C ASP A 306 19.43 -10.07 5.58
N ALA A 307 19.27 -11.40 5.51
CA ALA A 307 19.26 -12.12 4.24
C ALA A 307 18.08 -11.68 3.36
N ALA A 308 16.91 -11.46 3.96
CA ALA A 308 15.73 -10.91 3.28
C ALA A 308 16.04 -9.56 2.64
N ASP A 309 16.58 -8.63 3.43
CA ASP A 309 16.86 -7.29 2.93
C ASP A 309 17.95 -7.28 1.85
N ARG A 310 18.90 -8.24 1.88
CA ARG A 310 19.90 -8.39 0.82
C ARG A 310 19.27 -8.93 -0.46
N ALA A 311 18.47 -9.99 -0.36
CA ALA A 311 17.78 -10.58 -1.50
C ALA A 311 16.82 -9.56 -2.15
N ASP A 312 16.01 -8.87 -1.36
CA ASP A 312 15.08 -7.85 -1.84
C ASP A 312 15.80 -6.65 -2.46
N PHE A 313 16.98 -6.30 -1.93
CA PHE A 313 17.83 -5.26 -2.54
C PHE A 313 18.31 -5.67 -3.93
N GLU A 314 18.87 -6.88 -4.07
CA GLU A 314 19.35 -7.37 -5.37
C GLU A 314 18.20 -7.52 -6.37
N ALA A 315 17.06 -8.07 -5.93
CA ALA A 315 15.88 -8.22 -6.76
C ALA A 315 15.29 -6.87 -7.19
N LEU A 316 15.26 -5.88 -6.30
CA LEU A 316 14.79 -4.53 -6.63
C LEU A 316 15.68 -3.87 -7.69
N HIS A 317 17.00 -3.97 -7.56
CA HIS A 317 17.87 -3.44 -8.61
C HIS A 317 17.72 -4.21 -9.92
N ALA A 318 17.67 -5.55 -9.86
CA ALA A 318 17.54 -6.37 -11.05
C ALA A 318 16.25 -6.07 -11.83
N VAL A 319 15.11 -5.93 -11.15
CA VAL A 319 13.84 -5.62 -11.82
C VAL A 319 13.85 -4.20 -12.41
N LEU A 320 14.46 -3.22 -11.73
CA LEU A 320 14.59 -1.88 -12.27
C LEU A 320 15.50 -1.82 -13.50
N GLU A 321 16.68 -2.42 -13.40
CA GLU A 321 17.74 -2.38 -14.42
C GLU A 321 17.39 -3.19 -15.67
N ASN A 322 16.78 -4.37 -15.49
CA ASN A 322 16.58 -5.33 -16.58
C ASN A 322 15.16 -5.32 -17.16
N GLU A 323 14.17 -4.83 -16.41
CA GLU A 323 12.78 -4.89 -16.84
C GLU A 323 12.13 -3.50 -16.90
N VAL A 324 12.04 -2.79 -15.78
CA VAL A 324 11.26 -1.54 -15.69
C VAL A 324 11.84 -0.45 -16.59
N VAL A 325 13.13 -0.14 -16.43
CA VAL A 325 13.78 0.93 -17.21
C VAL A 325 13.80 0.59 -18.70
N PRO A 326 14.26 -0.61 -19.13
CA PRO A 326 14.19 -0.98 -20.54
C PRO A 326 12.78 -0.93 -21.12
N THR A 327 11.76 -1.43 -20.41
CA THR A 327 10.37 -1.44 -20.88
C THR A 327 9.82 -0.03 -21.06
N PHE A 328 10.22 0.92 -20.20
CA PHE A 328 9.82 2.31 -20.37
C PHE A 328 10.48 2.91 -21.61
N TYR A 329 11.75 2.66 -21.88
CA TYR A 329 12.48 3.31 -22.98
C TYR A 329 12.40 2.58 -24.33
N ASP A 330 11.87 1.36 -24.36
CA ASP A 330 11.57 0.64 -25.60
C ASP A 330 10.36 1.28 -26.30
N ARG A 331 10.63 2.21 -27.21
CA ARG A 331 9.61 2.94 -27.98
C ARG A 331 9.58 2.46 -29.43
N ASP A 332 8.38 2.40 -29.99
CA ASP A 332 8.22 2.21 -31.43
C ASP A 332 8.48 3.51 -32.23
N GLN A 333 8.26 3.45 -33.54
CA GLN A 333 8.41 4.58 -34.46
C GLN A 333 7.51 5.79 -34.15
N ASP A 334 6.43 5.59 -33.39
CA ASP A 334 5.48 6.63 -32.97
C ASP A 334 5.79 7.16 -31.56
N GLY A 335 6.90 6.71 -30.96
CA GLY A 335 7.32 7.08 -29.61
C GLY A 335 6.52 6.40 -28.50
N ILE A 336 5.80 5.32 -28.81
CA ILE A 336 4.91 4.62 -27.87
C ILE A 336 5.58 3.37 -27.31
N PRO A 337 5.63 3.19 -25.98
CA PRO A 337 6.12 1.95 -25.37
C PRO A 337 5.03 0.87 -25.34
N ARG A 338 4.94 0.05 -26.39
CA ARG A 338 3.81 -0.89 -26.53
C ARG A 338 3.64 -1.81 -25.32
N GLU A 339 4.72 -2.40 -24.82
CA GLU A 339 4.67 -3.26 -23.63
C GLU A 339 4.27 -2.49 -22.35
N TRP A 340 4.79 -1.29 -22.16
CA TRP A 340 4.43 -0.44 -21.01
C TRP A 340 2.93 -0.07 -21.04
N THR A 341 2.43 0.39 -22.20
CA THR A 341 1.01 0.75 -22.34
C THR A 341 0.09 -0.45 -22.14
N ARG A 342 0.49 -1.64 -22.59
CA ARG A 342 -0.23 -2.89 -22.35
C ARG A 342 -0.37 -3.17 -20.86
N ARG A 343 0.70 -2.99 -20.08
CA ARG A 343 0.68 -3.10 -18.62
C ARG A 343 -0.18 -2.04 -17.96
N MET A 344 -0.15 -0.80 -18.44
CA MET A 344 -0.98 0.28 -17.89
C MET A 344 -2.47 -0.01 -18.05
N VAL A 345 -2.87 -0.40 -19.26
CA VAL A 345 -4.24 -0.83 -19.57
C VAL A 345 -4.65 -2.00 -18.68
N ALA A 346 -3.78 -3.02 -18.56
CA ALA A 346 -4.00 -4.17 -17.71
C ALA A 346 -4.18 -3.77 -16.24
N SER A 347 -3.32 -2.90 -15.72
CA SER A 347 -3.34 -2.39 -14.34
C SER A 347 -4.67 -1.73 -14.03
N ILE A 348 -5.13 -0.80 -14.86
CA ILE A 348 -6.42 -0.12 -14.66
C ILE A 348 -7.57 -1.13 -14.69
N ARG A 349 -7.64 -1.96 -15.74
CA ARG A 349 -8.77 -2.88 -15.96
C ARG A 349 -8.89 -3.97 -14.90
N GLN A 350 -7.77 -4.40 -14.33
CA GLN A 350 -7.76 -5.47 -13.34
C GLN A 350 -7.82 -4.94 -11.90
N VAL A 351 -7.26 -3.75 -11.64
CA VAL A 351 -7.21 -3.19 -10.28
C VAL A 351 -8.43 -2.34 -9.96
N ALA A 352 -8.84 -1.40 -10.81
CA ALA A 352 -9.90 -0.45 -10.47
C ALA A 352 -11.25 -1.11 -10.10
N PRO A 353 -11.73 -2.16 -10.81
CA PRO A 353 -12.99 -2.83 -10.47
C PRO A 353 -12.97 -3.60 -9.16
N VAL A 354 -11.79 -4.03 -8.71
CA VAL A 354 -11.64 -4.86 -7.51
C VAL A 354 -11.28 -4.00 -6.30
N PHE A 355 -10.35 -3.06 -6.44
CA PHE A 355 -9.78 -2.29 -5.32
C PHE A 355 -10.44 -0.92 -5.15
N ASN A 356 -11.76 -0.87 -5.22
CA ASN A 356 -12.56 0.33 -4.99
C ASN A 356 -13.41 0.25 -3.71
N THR A 357 -13.79 1.41 -3.18
CA THR A 357 -14.60 1.50 -1.96
C THR A 357 -16.02 0.97 -2.13
N HIS A 358 -16.59 0.98 -3.34
CA HIS A 358 -17.94 0.46 -3.59
C HIS A 358 -18.00 -1.04 -3.27
N ARG A 359 -17.08 -1.82 -3.86
CA ARG A 359 -16.91 -3.25 -3.57
C ARG A 359 -16.61 -3.49 -2.09
N MET A 360 -15.63 -2.76 -1.53
CA MET A 360 -15.24 -2.92 -0.12
C MET A 360 -16.43 -2.73 0.82
N VAL A 361 -17.20 -1.66 0.66
CA VAL A 361 -18.37 -1.38 1.51
C VAL A 361 -19.49 -2.41 1.27
N ALA A 362 -19.72 -2.82 0.02
CA ALA A 362 -20.69 -3.86 -0.29
C ALA A 362 -20.36 -5.19 0.43
N GLU A 363 -19.08 -5.60 0.44
CA GLU A 363 -18.64 -6.80 1.17
C GLU A 363 -18.81 -6.67 2.69
N TYR A 364 -18.55 -5.50 3.28
CA TYR A 364 -18.87 -5.26 4.69
C TYR A 364 -20.37 -5.42 4.97
N VAL A 365 -21.23 -4.88 4.10
CA VAL A 365 -22.69 -5.00 4.28
C VAL A 365 -23.15 -6.46 4.11
N GLU A 366 -22.65 -7.16 3.11
CA GLU A 366 -23.04 -8.54 2.82
C GLU A 366 -22.55 -9.51 3.89
N ARG A 367 -21.27 -9.44 4.26
CA ARG A 367 -20.65 -10.42 5.15
C ARG A 367 -20.82 -10.09 6.63
N TYR A 368 -20.85 -8.80 6.98
CA TYR A 368 -20.82 -8.37 8.38
C TYR A 368 -22.12 -7.77 8.88
N ARG A 369 -22.87 -7.04 8.03
CA ARG A 369 -24.16 -6.46 8.47
C ARG A 369 -25.29 -7.49 8.46
N ARG A 370 -25.39 -8.34 7.43
CA ARG A 370 -26.46 -9.38 7.36
C ARG A 370 -26.29 -10.49 8.38
N ALA A 371 -25.06 -10.80 8.80
CA ALA A 371 -24.80 -11.77 9.86
C ALA A 371 -25.25 -11.28 11.25
N ALA A 372 -25.48 -9.97 11.42
CA ALA A 372 -25.97 -9.37 12.65
C ALA A 372 -27.52 -9.24 12.69
N GLU A 373 -28.23 -9.57 11.61
CA GLU A 373 -29.68 -9.67 11.61
C GLU A 373 -30.08 -11.02 12.23
N PRO A 374 -30.90 -11.05 13.30
CA PRO A 374 -31.29 -12.31 13.92
C PRO A 374 -32.03 -13.18 12.90
N ALA A 375 -31.63 -14.46 12.82
CA ALA A 375 -32.34 -15.50 12.08
C ALA A 375 -33.76 -15.65 12.65
N GLY A 376 -34.69 -14.80 12.22
CA GLY A 376 -36.01 -14.71 12.83
C GLY A 376 -36.96 -13.64 12.30
N ALA A 377 -36.60 -12.86 11.28
CA ALA A 377 -37.54 -12.02 10.55
C ALA A 377 -37.94 -12.69 9.23
N GLY A 378 -38.50 -13.88 9.32
CA GLY A 378 -39.32 -14.42 8.23
C GLY A 378 -40.50 -13.47 8.05
N THR A 379 -40.62 -12.89 6.86
CA THR A 379 -41.82 -12.21 6.38
C THR A 379 -43.03 -13.09 6.65
N THR A 380 -43.82 -12.73 7.66
CA THR A 380 -45.23 -13.10 7.72
C THR A 380 -45.93 -12.34 6.59
N ALA A 381 -46.32 -13.10 5.56
CA ALA A 381 -47.18 -12.64 4.48
C ALA A 381 -48.59 -12.28 4.98
#